data_AF-A0AAD3CJT6-F1
#
_entry.id   AF-A0AAD3CJT6-F1
#
_cell.length_a   1.000
_cell.length_b   1.000
_cell.length_c   1.000
_cell.angle_alpha   90.00
_cell.angle_beta   90.00
_cell.angle_gamma   90.00
#
_symmetry.space_group_name_H-M   'P 1'
#
loop_
_entity.id
_entity.type
_entity.pdbx_description
1 polymer ?
#
loop_
_entity_poly.entity_id
_entity_poly.type
_entity_poly.pdbx_seq_one_letter_code
_entity_poly.pdbx_strand_id
1 'polypeptide(L)'
;MHVEFRYSDKTHDHGKQITHINLEEQLSLDHSRSNQGFDDIGLYKRLLSKEGVVKVELAGVKVRHNGHFCQGLASTYRITYADGRTEMYNDKGNFQAHGWYVYHGSSRKITDELELADGEFICGLYLKQGEIVDGITFVTNRRQVHIGGRGGSFIDMTYSTENQNRRIIAFAGQFHGVLSRIGYYSVKIGWEAVREYVMLRWLLENYRAEEKTSLGKRDSSRRLLRVRKDPVCIRWVVNPDTPKEVMHQILRYLF
;
A
#
# COMPACT_ATOMS: atom_id res chain seq x y z
N MET A 1 -3.07 -10.96 -1.54
CA MET A 1 -3.14 -9.67 -0.86
C MET A 1 -4.22 -8.92 -1.61
N HIS A 2 -5.32 -8.55 -0.96
CA HIS A 2 -6.35 -7.76 -1.65
C HIS A 2 -5.80 -6.35 -1.91
N VAL A 3 -5.50 -6.07 -3.17
CA VAL A 3 -5.00 -4.77 -3.63
C VAL A 3 -6.14 -4.04 -4.35
N GLU A 4 -6.37 -2.78 -4.01
CA GLU A 4 -7.28 -1.91 -4.75
C GLU A 4 -6.50 -0.86 -5.51
N PHE A 5 -6.90 -0.61 -6.76
CA PHE A 5 -6.31 0.42 -7.60
C PHE A 5 -7.25 1.62 -7.71
N ARG A 6 -6.72 2.82 -7.55
CA ARG A 6 -7.43 4.09 -7.79
C ARG A 6 -6.66 4.93 -8.79
N TYR A 7 -7.36 5.58 -9.71
CA TYR A 7 -6.75 6.33 -10.79
C TYR A 7 -7.47 7.66 -11.02
N SER A 8 -6.72 8.72 -11.31
CA SER A 8 -7.29 10.00 -11.72
C SER A 8 -7.72 9.91 -13.19
N ASP A 9 -9.00 10.09 -13.51
CA ASP A 9 -9.46 10.33 -14.88
C ASP A 9 -10.27 11.64 -14.92
N LYS A 10 -10.03 12.45 -15.96
CA LYS A 10 -10.73 13.71 -16.21
C LYS A 10 -11.92 13.56 -17.14
N THR A 11 -11.98 12.50 -17.94
CA THR A 11 -13.05 12.33 -18.93
C THR A 11 -14.39 11.97 -18.29
N HIS A 12 -14.40 11.70 -16.99
CA HIS A 12 -15.60 11.46 -16.21
C HIS A 12 -15.64 12.47 -15.07
N ASP A 13 -16.64 13.36 -15.10
CA ASP A 13 -16.80 14.52 -14.21
C ASP A 13 -16.94 14.18 -12.71
N HIS A 14 -16.90 12.89 -12.37
CA HIS A 14 -16.75 12.38 -11.02
C HIS A 14 -15.77 11.22 -11.09
N GLY A 15 -14.66 11.31 -10.36
CA GLY A 15 -13.65 10.24 -10.31
C GLY A 15 -14.31 8.89 -10.10
N LYS A 16 -14.42 8.10 -11.16
CA LYS A 16 -14.93 6.73 -11.06
C LYS A 16 -13.91 5.96 -10.25
N GLN A 17 -14.26 5.69 -8.99
CA GLN A 17 -13.54 4.71 -8.20
C GLN A 17 -13.77 3.36 -8.87
N ILE A 18 -12.78 2.85 -9.61
CA ILE A 18 -12.84 1.47 -10.08
C ILE A 18 -12.45 0.60 -8.88
N THR A 19 -13.46 0.26 -8.07
CA THR A 19 -13.29 -0.38 -6.76
C THR A 19 -12.82 -1.83 -6.83
N HIS A 20 -13.02 -2.51 -7.94
CA HIS A 20 -12.70 -3.92 -8.09
C HIS A 20 -12.26 -4.19 -9.52
N ILE A 21 -10.95 -4.27 -9.73
CA ILE A 21 -10.39 -4.89 -10.92
C ILE A 21 -9.69 -6.14 -10.42
N ASN A 22 -10.10 -7.31 -10.92
CA ASN A 22 -9.34 -8.52 -10.69
C ASN A 22 -7.97 -8.32 -11.35
N LEU A 23 -6.89 -8.41 -10.58
CA LEU A 23 -5.55 -7.95 -10.99
C LEU A 23 -5.06 -8.61 -12.31
N GLU A 24 -5.60 -9.77 -12.65
CA GLU A 24 -5.31 -10.52 -13.88
C GLU A 24 -6.02 -9.95 -15.12
N GLU A 25 -7.21 -9.35 -14.98
CA GLU A 25 -7.95 -8.73 -16.10
C GLU A 25 -7.31 -7.42 -16.59
N GLN A 26 -6.52 -6.73 -15.77
CA GLN A 26 -5.90 -5.46 -16.16
C GLN A 26 -4.60 -5.64 -16.97
N LEU A 27 -3.89 -6.77 -16.80
CA LEU A 27 -2.69 -7.07 -17.58
C LEU A 27 -2.99 -7.19 -19.09
N SER A 28 -4.24 -7.50 -19.46
CA SER A 28 -4.66 -7.64 -20.86
C SER A 28 -5.31 -6.39 -21.46
N LEU A 29 -5.83 -5.46 -20.65
CA LEU A 29 -6.60 -4.30 -21.15
C LEU A 29 -5.75 -3.04 -21.38
N ASP A 30 -4.68 -2.79 -20.61
CA ASP A 30 -3.99 -1.47 -20.63
C ASP A 30 -2.64 -1.42 -21.38
N HIS A 31 -2.13 -2.54 -21.92
CA HIS A 31 -0.88 -2.53 -22.70
C HIS A 31 -1.00 -1.94 -24.12
N SER A 32 -2.19 -1.47 -24.53
CA SER A 32 -2.46 -1.17 -25.94
C SER A 32 -2.54 0.32 -26.32
N ARG A 33 -2.43 1.32 -25.41
CA ARG A 33 -2.74 2.72 -25.82
C ARG A 33 -1.81 3.88 -25.47
N SER A 34 -0.69 3.70 -24.77
CA SER A 34 0.49 4.57 -24.96
C SER A 34 1.71 4.02 -24.21
N ASN A 35 2.86 3.90 -24.87
CA ASN A 35 4.13 3.41 -24.31
C ASN A 35 4.76 4.34 -23.24
N GLN A 36 4.00 5.26 -22.63
CA GLN A 36 4.51 6.27 -21.70
C GLN A 36 3.80 6.22 -20.34
N GLY A 37 3.54 5.01 -19.83
CA GLY A 37 3.03 4.80 -18.47
C GLY A 37 4.10 4.25 -17.53
N PHE A 38 3.82 4.29 -16.22
CA PHE A 38 4.57 3.55 -15.21
C PHE A 38 3.63 2.81 -14.27
N ASP A 39 4.11 1.68 -13.74
CA ASP A 39 3.40 0.87 -12.76
C ASP A 39 4.42 0.26 -11.78
N ASP A 40 4.46 0.80 -10.57
CA ASP A 40 5.39 0.37 -9.53
C ASP A 40 4.93 -0.93 -8.82
N ILE A 41 3.74 -1.48 -9.12
CA ILE A 41 3.28 -2.70 -8.44
C ILE A 41 4.18 -3.90 -8.73
N GLY A 42 4.75 -3.97 -9.94
CA GLY A 42 5.69 -5.01 -10.33
C GLY A 42 6.99 -4.93 -9.51
N LEU A 43 7.48 -3.72 -9.25
CA LEU A 43 8.61 -3.50 -8.36
C LEU A 43 8.28 -3.94 -6.93
N TYR A 44 7.15 -3.49 -6.38
CA TYR A 44 6.73 -3.87 -5.02
C TYR A 44 6.64 -5.39 -4.84
N LYS A 45 6.00 -6.09 -5.80
CA LYS A 45 5.92 -7.56 -5.80
C LYS A 45 7.31 -8.21 -5.83
N ARG A 46 8.21 -7.72 -6.70
CA ARG A 46 9.59 -8.23 -6.79
C ARG A 46 10.35 -8.05 -5.48
N LEU A 47 10.17 -6.94 -4.78
CA LEU A 47 10.79 -6.72 -3.48
C LEU A 47 10.25 -7.69 -2.42
N LEU A 48 8.93 -7.93 -2.41
CA LEU A 48 8.29 -8.90 -1.51
C LEU A 48 8.74 -10.34 -1.77
N SER A 49 9.07 -10.70 -3.01
CA SER A 49 9.52 -12.05 -3.38
C SER A 49 10.99 -12.32 -3.10
N LYS A 50 11.77 -11.34 -2.61
CA LYS A 50 13.17 -11.57 -2.22
C LYS A 50 13.25 -12.53 -1.03
N GLU A 51 14.26 -13.38 -1.03
CA GLU A 51 14.49 -14.35 0.04
C GLU A 51 14.66 -13.66 1.40
N GLY A 52 14.01 -14.22 2.42
CA GLY A 52 14.06 -13.72 3.80
C GLY A 52 13.27 -12.42 4.04
N VAL A 53 12.64 -11.81 3.02
CA VAL A 53 11.81 -10.62 3.21
C VAL A 53 10.49 -10.99 3.87
N VAL A 54 10.16 -10.28 4.95
CA VAL A 54 8.88 -10.45 5.68
C VAL A 54 7.96 -9.26 5.49
N LYS A 55 8.51 -8.08 5.14
CA LYS A 55 7.74 -6.84 5.03
C LYS A 55 8.37 -5.91 4.01
N VAL A 56 7.53 -5.26 3.20
CA VAL A 56 7.92 -4.14 2.35
C VAL A 56 6.94 -3.01 2.59
N GLU A 57 7.45 -1.83 2.90
CA GLU A 57 6.66 -0.64 3.20
C GLU A 57 7.11 0.51 2.33
N LEU A 58 6.16 1.31 1.84
CA LEU A 58 6.49 2.61 1.26
C LEU A 58 7.01 3.51 2.39
N ALA A 59 8.23 4.01 2.25
CA ALA A 59 8.94 4.79 3.25
C ALA A 59 9.14 6.25 2.83
N GLY A 60 8.99 6.56 1.55
CA GLY A 60 9.00 7.92 1.06
C GLY A 60 8.64 8.04 -0.41
N VAL A 61 8.40 9.28 -0.84
CA VAL A 61 8.10 9.63 -2.23
C VAL A 61 8.84 10.90 -2.59
N LYS A 62 9.63 10.85 -3.67
CA LYS A 62 10.22 12.03 -4.30
C LYS A 62 9.34 12.48 -5.44
N VAL A 63 9.05 13.78 -5.54
CA VAL A 63 8.31 14.35 -6.66
C VAL A 63 9.17 15.41 -7.32
N ARG A 64 9.38 15.26 -8.63
CA ARG A 64 10.06 16.28 -9.43
C ARG A 64 9.02 17.20 -10.04
N HIS A 65 9.22 18.50 -9.96
CA HIS A 65 8.33 19.50 -10.53
C HIS A 65 9.10 20.76 -10.94
N ASN A 66 8.46 21.63 -11.70
CA ASN A 66 9.02 22.93 -12.12
C ASN A 66 8.26 24.11 -11.48
N GLY A 67 7.83 23.95 -10.24
CA GLY A 67 6.99 24.92 -9.52
C GLY A 67 5.52 24.98 -9.96
N HIS A 68 5.21 24.60 -11.19
CA HIS A 68 3.83 24.59 -11.72
C HIS A 68 3.32 23.19 -12.00
N PHE A 69 4.19 22.33 -12.54
CA PHE A 69 3.80 21.03 -13.09
C PHE A 69 4.66 19.90 -12.53
N CYS A 70 4.01 18.80 -12.16
CA CYS A 70 4.69 17.58 -11.76
C CYS A 70 5.27 16.87 -12.99
N GLN A 71 6.57 16.58 -12.95
CA GLN A 71 7.32 15.87 -14.00
C GLN A 71 7.36 14.35 -13.75
N GLY A 72 7.06 13.93 -12.53
CA GLY A 72 7.07 12.53 -12.16
C GLY A 72 7.39 12.31 -10.69
N LEU A 73 7.49 11.04 -10.31
CA LEU A 73 7.75 10.64 -8.93
C LEU A 73 8.65 9.41 -8.85
N ALA A 74 9.28 9.21 -7.70
CA ALA A 74 10.03 8.02 -7.36
C ALA A 74 9.62 7.53 -5.97
N SER A 75 9.39 6.23 -5.86
CA SER A 75 9.03 5.57 -4.61
C SER A 75 10.28 5.08 -3.87
N THR A 76 10.35 5.31 -2.56
CA THR A 76 11.36 4.73 -1.68
C THR A 76 10.70 3.69 -0.78
N TYR A 77 11.26 2.48 -0.75
CA TYR A 77 10.73 1.37 0.02
C TYR A 77 11.66 1.00 1.17
N ARG A 78 11.09 0.65 2.33
CA ARG A 78 11.77 -0.01 3.44
C ARG A 78 11.44 -1.49 3.41
N ILE A 79 12.47 -2.32 3.35
CA ILE A 79 12.39 -3.77 3.32
C ILE A 79 12.81 -4.27 4.68
N THR A 80 12.00 -5.12 5.32
CA THR A 80 12.33 -5.79 6.58
C THR A 80 12.51 -7.29 6.32
N TYR A 81 13.61 -7.84 6.82
CA TYR A 81 13.96 -9.24 6.72
C TYR A 81 13.57 -10.01 7.99
N ALA A 82 13.51 -11.34 7.89
CA ALA A 82 13.13 -12.23 9.00
C ALA A 82 14.10 -12.15 10.19
N ASP A 83 15.35 -11.76 9.97
CA ASP A 83 16.37 -11.50 10.99
C ASP A 83 16.21 -10.14 11.69
N GLY A 84 15.20 -9.34 11.30
CA GLY A 84 14.94 -8.00 11.81
C GLY A 84 15.75 -6.89 11.13
N ARG A 85 16.67 -7.22 10.21
CA ARG A 85 17.42 -6.22 9.45
C ARG A 85 16.48 -5.43 8.53
N THR A 86 16.78 -4.14 8.35
CA THR A 86 16.06 -3.27 7.42
C THR A 86 16.99 -2.73 6.34
N GLU A 87 16.48 -2.66 5.10
CA GLU A 87 17.16 -2.08 3.94
C GLU A 87 16.26 -1.03 3.27
N MET A 88 16.85 0.08 2.81
CA MET A 88 16.14 1.08 2.02
C MET A 88 16.41 0.84 0.53
N TYR A 89 15.35 0.72 -0.26
CA TYR A 89 15.41 0.60 -1.72
C TYR A 89 14.82 1.85 -2.36
N ASN A 90 15.64 2.56 -3.13
CA ASN A 90 15.20 3.73 -3.90
C ASN A 90 14.86 3.30 -5.33
N ASP A 91 13.63 3.55 -5.77
CA ASP A 91 13.30 3.36 -7.17
C ASP A 91 14.06 4.35 -8.07
N LYS A 92 14.30 3.96 -9.32
CA LYS A 92 14.99 4.80 -10.32
C LYS A 92 14.21 6.09 -10.62
N GLY A 93 12.91 6.08 -10.35
CA GLY A 93 12.03 7.21 -10.53
C GLY A 93 11.46 7.29 -11.94
N ASN A 94 10.16 7.54 -11.99
CA ASN A 94 9.39 7.70 -13.20
C ASN A 94 9.34 9.21 -13.51
N PHE A 95 10.45 9.76 -14.02
CA PHE A 95 10.56 11.18 -14.36
C PHE A 95 10.58 11.37 -15.87
N GLN A 96 9.59 12.06 -16.41
CA GLN A 96 9.59 12.52 -17.81
C GLN A 96 9.59 14.04 -17.88
N ALA A 97 10.44 14.56 -18.76
CA ALA A 97 10.59 16.00 -18.95
C ALA A 97 10.79 16.29 -20.43
N HIS A 98 9.71 16.16 -21.22
CA HIS A 98 9.66 16.64 -22.61
C HIS A 98 8.37 17.42 -22.88
N GLY A 99 8.36 18.20 -23.97
CA GLY A 99 7.18 18.98 -24.38
C GLY A 99 6.98 20.31 -23.66
N TRP A 100 5.89 21.00 -24.02
CA TRP A 100 5.58 22.39 -23.62
C TRP A 100 5.58 22.59 -22.10
N TYR A 101 4.97 21.66 -21.36
CA TYR A 101 4.81 21.74 -19.90
C TYR A 101 6.11 21.72 -19.09
N VAL A 102 7.22 21.27 -19.68
CA VAL A 102 8.52 21.29 -19.02
C VAL A 102 9.07 22.70 -18.91
N TYR A 103 8.82 23.53 -19.92
CA TYR A 103 9.43 24.83 -20.12
C TYR A 103 8.51 26.00 -19.75
N HIS A 104 7.19 25.77 -19.69
CA HIS A 104 6.20 26.80 -19.38
C HIS A 104 5.87 26.94 -17.88
N GLY A 105 6.69 26.35 -17.01
CA GLY A 105 6.69 26.61 -15.56
C GLY A 105 7.88 27.49 -15.14
N SER A 106 8.41 27.25 -13.95
CA SER A 106 9.73 27.75 -13.57
C SER A 106 10.79 27.02 -14.40
N SER A 107 11.81 27.72 -14.89
CA SER A 107 12.96 27.07 -15.53
C SER A 107 13.73 26.17 -14.56
N ARG A 108 13.53 26.33 -13.24
CA ARG A 108 14.17 25.54 -12.20
C ARG A 108 13.43 24.21 -11.99
N LYS A 109 14.12 23.10 -12.24
CA LYS A 109 13.69 21.77 -11.81
C LYS A 109 13.93 21.63 -10.31
N ILE A 110 12.89 21.33 -9.56
CA ILE A 110 12.89 21.13 -8.11
C ILE A 110 12.53 19.66 -7.85
N THR A 111 13.14 19.05 -6.84
CA THR A 111 12.75 17.74 -6.34
C THR A 111 12.53 17.86 -4.85
N ASP A 112 11.27 17.74 -4.46
CA ASP A 112 10.86 17.73 -3.06
C ASP A 112 10.57 16.27 -2.66
N GLU A 113 10.73 15.97 -1.38
CA GLU A 113 10.62 14.62 -0.85
C GLU A 113 9.68 14.59 0.35
N LEU A 114 8.80 13.57 0.35
CA LEU A 114 8.07 13.15 1.53
C LEU A 114 8.77 11.93 2.13
N GLU A 115 9.40 12.12 3.28
CA GLU A 115 9.89 11.01 4.12
C GLU A 115 8.83 10.62 5.15
N LEU A 116 8.56 9.31 5.28
CA LEU A 116 7.58 8.79 6.23
C LEU A 116 8.29 8.31 7.49
N ALA A 117 7.84 8.83 8.64
CA ALA A 117 8.30 8.37 9.94
C ALA A 117 7.86 6.91 10.22
N ASP A 118 8.45 6.28 11.24
CA ASP A 118 8.05 4.92 11.62
C ASP A 118 6.58 4.84 12.02
N GLY A 119 5.85 3.94 11.37
CA GLY A 119 4.40 3.78 11.49
C GLY A 119 3.57 4.87 10.80
N GLU A 120 4.21 5.80 10.09
CA GLU A 120 3.52 6.72 9.18
C GLU A 120 3.31 6.04 7.82
N PHE A 121 2.12 6.22 7.23
CA PHE A 121 1.79 5.68 5.92
C PHE A 121 0.86 6.64 5.18
N ILE A 122 0.93 6.62 3.85
CA ILE A 122 0.05 7.41 2.99
C ILE A 122 -1.29 6.67 2.88
N CYS A 123 -2.40 7.35 3.19
CA CYS A 123 -3.75 6.78 3.13
C CYS A 123 -4.54 7.27 1.92
N GLY A 124 -4.13 8.35 1.27
CA GLY A 124 -4.76 8.87 0.07
C GLY A 124 -4.02 10.06 -0.53
N LEU A 125 -4.56 10.60 -1.63
CA LEU A 125 -4.01 11.76 -2.33
C LEU A 125 -5.12 12.80 -2.54
N TYR A 126 -4.74 14.07 -2.51
CA TYR A 126 -5.48 15.12 -3.21
C TYR A 126 -4.63 15.61 -4.39
N LEU A 127 -5.27 15.85 -5.53
CA LEU A 127 -4.57 16.37 -6.71
C LEU A 127 -5.03 17.79 -7.06
N LYS A 128 -4.09 18.51 -7.66
CA LYS A 128 -4.31 19.71 -8.45
C LYS A 128 -4.01 19.32 -9.90
N GLN A 129 -5.05 19.20 -10.73
CA GLN A 129 -4.91 18.60 -12.06
C GLN A 129 -5.58 19.44 -13.15
N GLY A 130 -4.78 19.93 -14.09
CA GLY A 130 -5.15 20.51 -15.37
C GLY A 130 -5.16 19.45 -16.48
N GLU A 131 -4.68 19.77 -17.67
CA GLU A 131 -4.41 18.73 -18.67
C GLU A 131 -3.39 17.70 -18.16
N ILE A 132 -2.52 18.13 -17.25
CA ILE A 132 -1.53 17.35 -16.53
C ILE A 132 -1.67 17.52 -15.01
N VAL A 133 -0.86 16.80 -14.24
CA VAL A 133 -0.78 16.96 -12.78
C VAL A 133 0.06 18.19 -12.45
N ASP A 134 -0.57 19.17 -11.80
CA ASP A 134 0.09 20.40 -11.37
C ASP A 134 0.74 20.18 -10.00
N GLY A 135 0.01 19.57 -9.06
CA GLY A 135 0.49 19.28 -7.71
C GLY A 135 -0.21 18.11 -7.03
N ILE A 136 0.46 17.54 -6.05
CA ILE A 136 0.04 16.36 -5.30
C ILE A 136 0.11 16.68 -3.81
N THR A 137 -1.00 16.50 -3.11
CA THR A 137 -1.02 16.47 -1.65
C THR A 137 -1.10 15.03 -1.18
N PHE A 138 -0.04 14.56 -0.53
CA PHE A 138 -0.03 13.26 0.13
C PHE A 138 -0.72 13.38 1.48
N VAL A 139 -1.77 12.58 1.67
CA VAL A 139 -2.49 12.48 2.95
C VAL A 139 -1.95 11.26 3.69
N THR A 140 -1.31 11.47 4.84
CA THR A 140 -0.83 10.40 5.71
C THR A 140 -1.77 10.22 6.90
N ASN A 141 -1.57 9.15 7.66
CA ASN A 141 -2.24 8.95 8.94
C ASN A 141 -1.84 9.97 10.02
N ARG A 142 -0.90 10.89 9.75
CA ARG A 142 -0.40 11.88 10.71
C ARG A 142 -0.51 13.32 10.22
N ARG A 143 -0.36 13.55 8.92
CA ARG A 143 -0.23 14.89 8.34
C ARG A 143 -0.58 14.92 6.86
N GLN A 144 -0.57 16.12 6.29
CA GLN A 144 -0.69 16.32 4.85
C GLN A 144 0.52 17.10 4.35
N VAL A 145 1.06 16.69 3.19
CA VAL A 145 2.23 17.34 2.58
C VAL A 145 1.92 17.58 1.10
N HIS A 146 1.95 18.86 0.69
CA HIS A 146 1.69 19.28 -0.68
C HIS A 146 3.02 19.54 -1.42
N ILE A 147 3.16 18.98 -2.61
CA ILE A 147 4.31 19.14 -3.49
C ILE A 147 3.84 19.48 -4.90
N GLY A 148 4.48 20.46 -5.54
CA GLY A 148 4.14 20.91 -6.90
C GLY A 148 3.37 22.24 -6.94
N GLY A 149 2.71 22.47 -8.07
CA GLY A 149 1.91 23.67 -8.32
C GLY A 149 0.50 23.60 -7.74
N ARG A 150 -0.15 24.76 -7.68
CA ARG A 150 -1.53 24.91 -7.15
C ARG A 150 -2.59 25.13 -8.22
N GLY A 151 -2.22 24.96 -9.49
CA GLY A 151 -3.12 25.14 -10.64
C GLY A 151 -4.16 24.02 -10.76
N GLY A 152 -4.91 24.03 -11.86
CA GLY A 152 -5.87 22.98 -12.18
C GLY A 152 -7.04 22.82 -11.20
N SER A 153 -7.86 21.81 -11.46
CA SER A 153 -9.02 21.48 -10.62
C SER A 153 -8.60 20.58 -9.46
N PHE A 154 -9.30 20.69 -8.34
CA PHE A 154 -9.11 19.80 -7.20
C PHE A 154 -9.72 18.42 -7.50
N ILE A 155 -8.98 17.35 -7.22
CA ILE A 155 -9.48 15.97 -7.30
C ILE A 155 -9.21 15.29 -5.96
N ASP A 156 -10.27 14.80 -5.33
CA ASP A 156 -10.17 13.97 -4.13
C ASP A 156 -10.00 12.51 -4.51
N MET A 157 -8.84 11.94 -4.20
CA MET A 157 -8.58 10.51 -4.39
C MET A 157 -8.60 9.73 -3.08
N THR A 158 -8.95 10.34 -1.95
CA THR A 158 -8.95 9.68 -0.64
C THR A 158 -10.11 8.69 -0.48
N TYR A 159 -9.95 7.74 0.43
CA TYR A 159 -11.04 6.86 0.84
C TYR A 159 -12.05 7.62 1.71
N SER A 160 -13.34 7.28 1.58
CA SER A 160 -14.36 7.71 2.55
C SER A 160 -13.89 7.42 3.98
N THR A 161 -14.31 8.24 4.95
CA THR A 161 -13.93 8.14 6.36
C THR A 161 -14.12 6.73 6.95
N GLU A 162 -15.09 5.97 6.44
CA GLU A 162 -15.36 4.58 6.83
C GLU A 162 -14.29 3.56 6.37
N ASN A 163 -13.40 3.95 5.46
CA ASN A 163 -12.38 3.11 4.82
C ASN A 163 -10.94 3.60 5.03
N GLN A 164 -10.68 4.42 6.07
CA GLN A 164 -9.35 4.96 6.38
C GLN A 164 -8.30 3.92 6.81
N ASN A 165 -8.70 2.67 7.05
CA ASN A 165 -7.80 1.57 7.37
C ASN A 165 -7.09 1.04 6.11
N ARG A 166 -6.49 1.91 5.31
CA ARG A 166 -5.77 1.54 4.08
C ARG A 166 -4.47 2.33 3.96
N ARG A 167 -3.43 1.64 3.48
CA ARG A 167 -2.15 2.25 3.13
C ARG A 167 -1.86 2.07 1.66
N ILE A 168 -1.34 3.12 1.03
CA ILE A 168 -0.79 3.08 -0.31
C ILE A 168 0.53 2.30 -0.29
N ILE A 169 0.70 1.39 -1.25
CA ILE A 169 1.87 0.52 -1.37
C ILE A 169 2.65 0.72 -2.66
N ALA A 170 2.04 1.28 -3.70
CA ALA A 170 2.71 1.55 -4.98
C ALA A 170 1.92 2.59 -5.77
N PHE A 171 2.56 3.24 -6.73
CA PHE A 171 1.93 4.19 -7.64
C PHE A 171 1.90 3.64 -9.07
N ALA A 172 0.96 4.14 -9.85
CA ALA A 172 0.98 4.01 -11.31
C ALA A 172 0.62 5.37 -11.91
N GLY A 173 0.90 5.55 -13.19
CA GLY A 173 0.54 6.80 -13.85
C GLY A 173 0.83 6.78 -15.34
N GLN A 174 0.47 7.90 -15.96
CA GLN A 174 0.71 8.14 -17.38
C GLN A 174 1.43 9.47 -17.55
N PHE A 175 2.20 9.57 -18.63
CA PHE A 175 2.89 10.78 -19.03
C PHE A 175 2.30 11.34 -20.33
N HIS A 176 2.31 12.67 -20.42
CA HIS A 176 2.10 13.42 -21.65
C HIS A 176 3.11 14.56 -21.66
N GLY A 177 4.36 14.25 -21.99
CA GLY A 177 5.50 15.15 -21.77
C GLY A 177 6.02 15.14 -20.33
N VAL A 178 5.10 15.32 -19.39
CA VAL A 178 5.26 15.30 -17.92
C VAL A 178 4.13 14.45 -17.29
N LEU A 179 4.03 14.38 -15.96
CA LEU A 179 3.04 13.52 -15.29
C LEU A 179 1.63 14.00 -15.62
N SER A 180 0.89 13.22 -16.41
CA SER A 180 -0.45 13.60 -16.86
C SER A 180 -1.51 13.09 -15.91
N ARG A 181 -1.35 11.86 -15.42
CA ARG A 181 -2.30 11.17 -14.52
C ARG A 181 -1.53 10.33 -13.52
N ILE A 182 -2.12 10.15 -12.34
CA ILE A 182 -1.58 9.33 -11.28
C ILE A 182 -2.68 8.46 -10.66
N GLY A 183 -2.29 7.26 -10.32
CA GLY A 183 -3.05 6.33 -9.52
C GLY A 183 -2.18 5.67 -8.48
N TYR A 184 -2.81 4.86 -7.64
CA TYR A 184 -2.11 4.15 -6.60
C TYR A 184 -2.79 2.83 -6.25
N TYR A 185 -1.97 1.91 -5.76
CA TYR A 185 -2.39 0.64 -5.18
C TYR A 185 -2.42 0.75 -3.67
N SER A 186 -3.48 0.26 -3.05
CA SER A 186 -3.60 0.24 -1.59
C SER A 186 -3.97 -1.12 -1.04
N VAL A 187 -3.64 -1.34 0.23
CA VAL A 187 -3.99 -2.54 1.00
C VAL A 187 -4.64 -2.14 2.32
N LYS A 188 -5.55 -2.98 2.82
CA LYS A 188 -6.17 -2.78 4.13
C LYS A 188 -5.15 -2.97 5.26
N ILE A 189 -5.11 -2.02 6.18
CA ILE A 189 -4.30 -2.02 7.40
C ILE A 189 -4.98 -2.91 8.42
N GLY A 190 -4.19 -3.64 9.20
CA GLY A 190 -4.69 -4.55 10.22
C GLY A 190 -5.08 -5.93 9.70
N TRP A 191 -5.09 -6.14 8.38
CA TRP A 191 -5.21 -7.51 7.86
C TRP A 191 -4.07 -8.39 8.37
N GLU A 192 -2.85 -7.86 8.51
CA GLU A 192 -1.71 -8.61 9.08
C GLU A 192 -2.00 -9.07 10.52
N ALA A 193 -2.61 -8.21 11.35
CA ALA A 193 -2.98 -8.54 12.73
C ALA A 193 -4.19 -9.50 12.83
N VAL A 194 -5.14 -9.37 11.90
CA VAL A 194 -6.36 -10.21 11.87
C VAL A 194 -6.12 -11.52 11.12
N ARG A 195 -5.11 -11.58 10.23
CA ARG A 195 -4.80 -12.73 9.38
C ARG A 195 -4.51 -13.96 10.22
N GLU A 196 -3.70 -13.83 11.26
CA GLU A 196 -3.39 -14.95 12.14
C GLU A 196 -4.65 -15.47 12.83
N TYR A 197 -5.53 -14.58 13.29
CA TYR A 197 -6.79 -14.94 13.92
C TYR A 197 -7.77 -15.61 12.95
N VAL A 198 -7.91 -15.07 11.73
CA VAL A 198 -8.75 -15.64 10.67
C VAL A 198 -8.23 -17.00 10.23
N MET A 199 -6.91 -17.13 10.05
CA MET A 199 -6.26 -18.38 9.67
C MET A 199 -6.42 -19.42 10.79
N LEU A 200 -6.25 -19.01 12.06
CA LEU A 200 -6.46 -19.89 13.22
C LEU A 200 -7.91 -20.35 13.32
N ARG A 201 -8.88 -19.43 13.18
CA ARG A 201 -10.30 -19.76 13.18
C ARG A 201 -10.66 -20.74 12.06
N TRP A 202 -10.14 -20.51 10.85
CA TRP A 202 -10.33 -21.44 9.74
C TRP A 202 -9.72 -22.82 10.04
N LEU A 203 -8.52 -22.87 10.63
CA LEU A 203 -7.89 -24.14 11.02
C LEU A 203 -8.72 -24.89 12.07
N LEU A 204 -9.33 -24.20 13.03
CA LEU A 204 -10.24 -24.79 14.02
C LEU A 204 -11.53 -25.31 13.36
N GLU A 205 -12.18 -24.49 12.52
CA GLU A 205 -13.43 -24.84 11.82
C GLU A 205 -13.25 -26.04 10.87
N ASN A 206 -12.03 -26.27 10.38
CA ASN A 206 -11.68 -27.38 9.50
C ASN A 206 -10.98 -28.55 10.22
N TYR A 207 -11.01 -28.59 11.56
CA TYR A 207 -10.40 -29.65 12.38
C TYR A 207 -8.89 -29.88 12.10
N ARG A 208 -8.16 -28.82 11.73
CA ARG A 208 -6.70 -28.82 11.47
C ARG A 208 -5.87 -28.24 12.61
N ALA A 209 -6.53 -27.60 13.56
CA ALA A 209 -5.98 -27.19 14.84
C ALA A 209 -6.98 -27.56 15.93
N GLU A 210 -6.50 -27.73 17.16
CA GLU A 210 -7.34 -27.95 18.33
C GLU A 210 -7.15 -26.82 19.34
N GLU A 211 -8.26 -26.42 19.95
CA GLU A 211 -8.23 -25.48 21.06
C GLU A 211 -7.68 -26.18 22.32
N LYS A 212 -6.38 -26.10 22.55
CA LYS A 212 -5.79 -26.42 23.86
C LYS A 212 -6.19 -25.38 24.90
N THR A 213 -7.34 -25.58 25.53
CA THR A 213 -7.70 -24.94 26.80
C THR A 213 -6.75 -25.43 27.90
N SER A 214 -5.55 -24.89 27.94
CA SER A 214 -4.63 -25.07 29.08
C SER A 214 -5.03 -24.15 30.25
N LEU A 215 -6.29 -24.20 30.65
CA LEU A 215 -6.64 -23.98 32.05
C LEU A 215 -6.37 -25.31 32.74
N GLY A 216 -5.09 -25.52 33.07
CA GLY A 216 -4.73 -26.56 34.02
C GLY A 216 -5.67 -26.46 35.21
N LYS A 217 -6.25 -27.60 35.61
CA LYS A 217 -7.03 -27.74 36.83
C LYS A 217 -6.24 -27.06 37.96
N ARG A 218 -6.57 -25.80 38.27
CA ARG A 218 -6.12 -25.16 39.50
C ARG A 218 -6.86 -25.90 40.58
N ASP A 219 -6.12 -26.76 41.24
CA ASP A 219 -6.46 -27.37 42.51
C ASP A 219 -7.14 -26.31 43.39
N SER A 220 -8.40 -26.55 43.74
CA SER A 220 -9.33 -25.58 44.34
C SER A 220 -9.04 -25.29 45.82
N SER A 221 -7.79 -25.44 46.23
CA SER A 221 -7.34 -25.23 47.59
C SER A 221 -6.75 -23.84 47.78
N ARG A 222 -7.65 -22.92 48.17
CA ARG A 222 -7.42 -21.68 48.95
C ARG A 222 -6.97 -20.38 48.25
N ARG A 223 -7.73 -19.35 48.67
CA ARG A 223 -7.50 -17.89 48.73
C ARG A 223 -7.88 -17.05 47.50
N LEU A 224 -9.04 -16.41 47.66
CA LEU A 224 -9.43 -15.10 47.13
C LEU A 224 -8.23 -14.14 47.10
N LEU A 225 -7.63 -13.96 45.93
CA LEU A 225 -6.83 -12.79 45.60
C LEU A 225 -7.34 -12.24 44.27
N ARG A 226 -7.67 -10.94 44.29
CA ARG A 226 -8.15 -10.13 43.17
C ARG A 226 -7.36 -10.44 41.90
N VAL A 227 -8.07 -10.86 40.86
CA VAL A 227 -7.51 -11.11 39.53
C VAL A 227 -7.08 -9.77 38.93
N ARG A 228 -5.76 -9.55 38.89
CA ARG A 228 -5.13 -8.65 37.91
C ARG A 228 -5.42 -9.21 36.51
N LYS A 229 -5.75 -8.32 35.58
CA LYS A 229 -5.78 -8.61 34.13
C LYS A 229 -4.36 -8.95 33.67
N ASP A 230 -3.98 -10.21 33.77
CA ASP A 230 -2.83 -10.73 33.01
C ASP A 230 -3.33 -11.18 31.62
N PRO A 231 -2.64 -10.80 30.52
CA PRO A 231 -3.01 -11.27 29.19
C PRO A 231 -2.71 -12.76 29.11
N VAL A 232 -3.75 -13.57 28.92
CA VAL A 232 -3.63 -15.02 28.76
C VAL A 232 -2.76 -15.31 27.53
N CYS A 233 -1.57 -15.86 27.76
CA CYS A 233 -0.72 -16.40 26.71
C CYS A 233 -1.30 -17.75 26.30
N ILE A 234 -2.04 -17.79 25.18
CA ILE A 234 -2.59 -19.03 24.65
C ILE A 234 -1.52 -19.70 23.78
N ARG A 235 -1.13 -20.94 24.13
CA ARG A 235 -0.24 -21.78 23.31
C ARG A 235 -1.08 -22.80 22.54
N TRP A 236 -0.93 -22.83 21.22
CA TRP A 236 -1.66 -23.75 20.32
C TRP A 236 -0.72 -24.78 19.68
N VAL A 237 -1.25 -25.94 19.33
CA VAL A 237 -0.53 -27.01 18.61
C VAL A 237 -1.17 -27.18 17.24
N VAL A 238 -0.41 -26.93 16.17
CA VAL A 238 -0.82 -27.18 14.79
C VAL A 238 -0.65 -28.67 14.49
N ASN A 239 -1.62 -29.30 13.83
CA ASN A 239 -1.52 -30.71 13.47
C ASN A 239 -0.38 -30.92 12.45
N PRO A 240 0.65 -31.72 12.76
CA PRO A 240 1.80 -31.93 11.87
C PRO A 240 1.44 -32.60 10.55
N ASP A 241 0.29 -33.28 10.46
CA ASP A 241 -0.17 -33.98 9.25
C ASP A 241 -0.86 -33.06 8.24
N THR A 242 -0.86 -31.75 8.47
CA THR A 242 -1.47 -30.77 7.55
C THR A 242 -0.67 -30.75 6.23
N PRO A 243 -1.26 -31.17 5.08
CA PRO A 243 -0.52 -31.23 3.82
C PRO A 243 -0.07 -29.83 3.38
N LYS A 244 1.18 -29.70 2.91
CA LYS A 244 1.75 -28.43 2.44
C LYS A 244 0.93 -27.82 1.30
N GLU A 245 0.30 -28.63 0.44
CA GLU A 245 -0.58 -28.12 -0.61
C GLU A 245 -1.79 -27.35 -0.06
N VAL A 246 -2.29 -27.71 1.13
CA VAL A 246 -3.46 -27.04 1.70
C VAL A 246 -3.07 -25.70 2.33
N MET A 247 -1.89 -25.61 2.95
CA MET A 247 -1.31 -24.32 3.33
C MET A 247 -1.15 -23.41 2.11
N HIS A 248 -0.71 -23.95 0.97
CA HIS A 248 -0.66 -23.20 -0.29
C HIS A 248 -2.04 -22.83 -0.85
N GLN A 249 -3.07 -23.66 -0.73
CA GLN A 249 -4.44 -23.34 -1.15
C GLN A 249 -5.10 -22.27 -0.26
N ILE A 250 -4.89 -22.30 1.05
CA ILE A 250 -5.34 -21.25 1.99
C ILE A 250 -4.65 -19.93 1.64
N LEU A 251 -3.35 -19.98 1.36
CA LEU A 251 -2.61 -18.81 0.89
C LEU A 251 -3.13 -18.34 -0.49
N ARG A 252 -3.62 -19.20 -1.37
CA ARG A 252 -4.25 -18.78 -2.64
C ARG A 252 -5.67 -18.22 -2.49
N TYR A 253 -6.42 -18.63 -1.48
CA TYR A 253 -7.78 -18.10 -1.23
C TYR A 253 -7.77 -16.79 -0.44
N LEU A 254 -6.72 -16.57 0.37
CA LEU A 254 -6.54 -15.36 1.19
C LEU A 254 -5.61 -14.33 0.56
N PHE A 255 -4.95 -14.66 -0.56
CA PHE A 255 -4.08 -13.74 -1.30
C PHE A 255 -4.44 -13.62 -2.77
#